data_AF-A0A972K5A4-F1
#
_entry.id   AF-A0A972K5A4-F1
#
_cell.length_a   1.000
_cell.length_b   1.000
_cell.length_c   1.000
_cell.angle_alpha   90.00
_cell.angle_beta   90.00
_cell.angle_gamma   90.00
#
_symmetry.space_group_name_H-M   'P 1'
#
loop_
_entity.id
_entity.type
_entity.pdbx_description
1 polymer ?
#
loop_
_entity_poly.entity_id
_entity_poly.type
_entity_poly.pdbx_seq_one_letter_code
_entity_poly.pdbx_strand_id
1 'polypeptide(L)'
;MNYINVVNEFIFEDDRPFISCHASTLELLPGGGVIAAWFGGTKEKAGDVAIWISHRGNDGWTKPIKVADQENVPHWNPVLFRRPDGILFLYYKVGSDIAEWETMVIQSSDNGLSWTAPVLLVEGDQGGRGPVKNKPILLHDGTIAAPASLEPAWDAFVDLSSDGGATWTRSEIVPLDRSNLKGLKGQGIIQPTLWESQPYVLHMLLRSTEGVIYRSDSVDGGRNWCTAYPTELPNNNSGIDLVKLNNGLLALVYNPTQLEEGKHKGPRTPLVIRFSNDNGVTWENERLLDQGEKQYSYPAIVADGDDLYITYTWKRERIAFHKLTKMV
;
A
#
# COMPACT_ATOMS: atom_id res chain seq x y z
N MET A 1 -13.62 14.82 14.33
CA MET A 1 -12.24 15.21 13.91
C MET A 1 -12.31 16.13 12.71
N ASN A 2 -11.67 17.30 12.76
CA ASN A 2 -11.75 18.32 11.72
C ASN A 2 -10.49 18.33 10.86
N TYR A 3 -10.48 17.52 9.80
CA TYR A 3 -9.46 17.61 8.75
C TYR A 3 -10.01 18.43 7.57
N ILE A 4 -9.18 19.30 7.01
CA ILE A 4 -9.45 19.98 5.75
C ILE A 4 -8.44 19.53 4.70
N ASN A 5 -8.89 19.44 3.44
CA ASN A 5 -8.01 19.12 2.33
C ASN A 5 -7.33 20.42 1.84
N VAL A 6 -6.04 20.57 2.11
CA VAL A 6 -5.27 21.78 1.79
C VAL A 6 -4.54 21.68 0.45
N VAL A 7 -4.36 20.47 -0.09
CA VAL A 7 -3.82 20.23 -1.43
C VAL A 7 -4.63 19.14 -2.10
N ASN A 8 -5.13 19.39 -3.31
CA ASN A 8 -5.80 18.42 -4.17
C ASN A 8 -5.34 18.65 -5.60
N GLU A 9 -4.50 17.76 -6.12
CA GLU A 9 -3.89 17.89 -7.44
C GLU A 9 -3.57 16.52 -8.04
N PHE A 10 -3.32 16.47 -9.35
CA PHE A 10 -2.69 15.32 -9.98
C PHE A 10 -1.17 15.47 -9.96
N ILE A 11 -0.47 14.34 -9.84
CA ILE A 11 1.00 14.31 -9.88
C ILE A 11 1.54 14.68 -11.27
N PHE A 12 0.78 14.37 -12.32
CA PHE A 12 1.11 14.68 -13.70
C PHE A 12 -0.17 14.80 -14.53
N GLU A 13 -0.05 15.51 -15.66
CA GLU A 13 -1.13 15.70 -16.63
C GLU A 13 -0.91 14.83 -17.88
N ASP A 14 -1.41 15.27 -19.03
CA ASP A 14 -1.38 14.47 -20.28
C ASP A 14 0.01 14.39 -20.93
N ASP A 15 0.94 15.30 -20.58
CA ASP A 15 2.35 15.21 -20.97
C ASP A 15 3.07 14.12 -20.15
N ARG A 16 2.85 12.87 -20.54
CA ARG A 16 3.37 11.68 -19.86
C ARG A 16 3.73 10.53 -20.82
N PRO A 17 4.67 9.65 -20.43
CA PRO A 17 5.18 8.59 -21.30
C PRO A 17 4.38 7.27 -21.26
N PHE A 18 3.23 7.23 -20.58
CA PHE A 18 2.41 6.03 -20.42
C PHE A 18 0.91 6.34 -20.57
N ILE A 19 0.15 5.35 -21.04
CA ILE A 19 -1.30 5.49 -21.24
C ILE A 19 -2.03 5.22 -19.92
N SER A 20 -1.66 4.14 -19.23
CA SER A 20 -2.25 3.73 -17.96
C SER A 20 -1.21 3.74 -16.84
N CYS A 21 -1.67 4.09 -15.64
CA CYS A 21 -0.90 4.02 -14.40
C CYS A 21 -1.72 3.41 -13.26
N HIS A 22 -1.04 2.86 -12.24
CA HIS A 22 -1.70 2.31 -11.06
C HIS A 22 -0.76 2.07 -9.87
N ALA A 23 -1.38 1.69 -8.74
CA ALA A 23 -0.72 1.26 -7.51
C ALA A 23 0.32 2.28 -7.05
N SER A 24 -0.16 3.48 -6.75
CA SER A 24 0.67 4.56 -6.22
C SER A 24 1.12 4.26 -4.80
N THR A 25 2.30 4.78 -4.47
CA THR A 25 2.90 4.85 -3.14
C THR A 25 3.53 6.24 -2.98
N LEU A 26 3.75 6.67 -1.74
CA LEU A 26 4.40 7.94 -1.44
C LEU A 26 5.24 7.83 -0.17
N GLU A 27 6.23 8.72 -0.05
CA GLU A 27 7.06 8.88 1.13
C GLU A 27 7.47 10.35 1.31
N LEU A 28 7.67 10.75 2.56
CA LEU A 28 8.04 12.11 2.92
C LEU A 28 9.55 12.31 2.91
N LEU A 29 9.98 13.41 2.31
CA LEU A 29 11.38 13.80 2.20
C LEU A 29 11.73 14.93 3.17
N PRO A 30 13.02 15.08 3.54
CA PRO A 30 13.47 16.22 4.31
C PRO A 30 13.05 17.56 3.68
N GLY A 31 12.75 18.55 4.53
CA GLY A 31 12.34 19.87 4.08
C GLY A 31 10.89 19.96 3.58
N GLY A 32 10.06 18.94 3.83
CA GLY A 32 8.64 18.94 3.47
C GLY A 32 8.35 18.51 2.03
N GLY A 33 9.35 17.98 1.33
CA GLY A 33 9.15 17.37 0.00
C GLY A 33 8.41 16.04 0.08
N VAL A 34 7.87 15.61 -1.05
CA VAL A 34 7.22 14.29 -1.19
C VAL A 34 7.81 13.58 -2.39
N ILE A 35 8.05 12.28 -2.31
CA ILE A 35 8.28 11.44 -3.48
C ILE A 35 7.10 10.49 -3.61
N ALA A 36 6.64 10.29 -4.85
CA ALA A 36 5.63 9.30 -5.17
C ALA A 36 6.13 8.36 -6.26
N ALA A 37 5.67 7.11 -6.23
CA ALA A 37 5.96 6.11 -7.25
C ALA A 37 4.69 5.37 -7.67
N TRP A 38 4.65 4.87 -8.90
CA TRP A 38 3.56 4.06 -9.46
C TRP A 38 4.09 3.20 -10.61
N PHE A 39 3.36 2.16 -10.99
CA PHE A 39 3.66 1.47 -12.25
C PHE A 39 2.85 2.07 -13.39
N GLY A 40 3.42 2.11 -14.60
CA GLY A 40 2.78 2.69 -15.77
C GLY A 40 3.33 2.17 -17.09
N GLY A 41 2.44 2.04 -18.08
CA GLY A 41 2.74 1.54 -19.43
C GLY A 41 1.49 1.61 -20.32
N THR A 42 1.44 0.79 -21.38
CA THR A 42 0.29 0.72 -22.29
C THR A 42 -0.97 0.24 -21.58
N LYS A 43 -0.86 -0.83 -20.79
CA LYS A 43 -1.93 -1.38 -19.94
C LYS A 43 -1.32 -2.28 -18.87
N GLU A 44 -2.09 -2.57 -17.82
CA GLU A 44 -1.69 -3.57 -16.83
C GLU A 44 -1.24 -4.88 -17.49
N LYS A 45 -0.17 -5.50 -16.97
CA LYS A 45 0.46 -6.72 -17.51
C LYS A 45 1.23 -6.56 -18.83
N ALA A 46 1.17 -5.42 -19.50
CA ALA A 46 1.93 -5.25 -20.74
C ALA A 46 3.44 -5.22 -20.46
N GLY A 47 4.23 -5.76 -21.37
CA GLY A 47 5.68 -5.90 -21.20
C GLY A 47 6.45 -4.58 -21.20
N ASP A 48 5.78 -3.45 -21.46
CA ASP A 48 6.32 -2.08 -21.36
C ASP A 48 6.00 -1.40 -20.02
N VAL A 49 5.32 -2.09 -19.09
CA VAL A 49 5.01 -1.54 -17.77
C VAL A 49 6.29 -1.40 -16.96
N ALA A 50 6.59 -0.17 -16.58
CA ALA A 50 7.76 0.24 -15.82
C ALA A 50 7.35 0.90 -14.49
N ILE A 51 8.33 1.11 -13.61
CA ILE A 51 8.16 1.92 -12.40
C ILE A 51 8.58 3.37 -12.68
N TRP A 52 7.69 4.29 -12.31
CA TRP A 52 7.84 5.72 -12.48
C TRP A 52 7.81 6.41 -11.12
N ILE A 53 8.57 7.50 -10.99
CA ILE A 53 8.56 8.37 -9.82
C ILE A 53 8.31 9.84 -10.21
N SER A 54 7.89 10.63 -9.24
CA SER A 54 7.95 12.08 -9.29
C SER A 54 8.20 12.66 -7.90
N HIS A 55 8.83 13.83 -7.85
CA HIS A 55 9.12 14.58 -6.63
C HIS A 55 8.25 15.82 -6.57
N ARG A 56 7.70 16.11 -5.39
CA ARG A 56 7.00 17.35 -5.07
C ARG A 56 7.89 18.26 -4.23
N GLY A 57 8.17 19.44 -4.76
CA GLY A 57 8.84 20.53 -4.04
C GLY A 57 7.91 21.73 -3.84
N ASN A 58 8.51 22.90 -3.62
CA ASN A 58 7.79 24.17 -3.51
C ASN A 58 7.11 24.58 -4.83
N ASP A 59 7.72 24.20 -5.96
CA ASP A 59 7.25 24.55 -7.31
C ASP A 59 6.28 23.51 -7.89
N GLY A 60 5.81 22.56 -7.07
CA GLY A 60 4.93 21.46 -7.49
C GLY A 60 5.68 20.18 -7.84
N TRP A 61 5.04 19.33 -8.65
CA TRP A 61 5.57 18.02 -9.05
C TRP A 61 6.53 18.11 -10.24
N THR A 62 7.61 17.32 -10.21
CA THR A 62 8.47 17.10 -11.37
C THR A 62 7.75 16.25 -12.41
N LYS A 63 8.26 16.26 -13.66
CA LYS A 63 7.79 15.29 -14.66
C LYS A 63 8.07 13.85 -14.21
N PRO A 64 7.25 12.86 -14.63
CA PRO A 64 7.53 11.45 -14.36
C PRO A 64 8.91 11.00 -14.86
N ILE A 65 9.66 10.32 -13.99
CA ILE A 65 10.97 9.75 -14.30
C ILE A 65 10.88 8.22 -14.18
N LYS A 66 11.36 7.49 -15.19
CA LYS A 66 11.42 6.03 -15.16
C LYS A 66 12.61 5.60 -14.32
N VAL A 67 12.42 4.67 -13.39
CA VAL A 67 13.50 4.18 -12.48
C VAL A 67 13.72 2.68 -12.51
N ALA A 68 12.74 1.91 -13.01
CA ALA A 68 12.93 0.48 -13.26
C ALA A 68 12.10 0.04 -14.46
N ASP A 69 12.75 -0.64 -15.41
CA ASP A 69 12.14 -1.32 -16.54
C ASP A 69 12.96 -2.53 -16.97
N GLN A 70 12.31 -3.43 -17.69
CA GLN A 70 12.94 -4.56 -18.37
C GLN A 70 12.14 -4.88 -19.61
N GLU A 71 12.83 -5.14 -20.71
CA GLU A 71 12.19 -5.44 -21.99
C GLU A 71 11.25 -6.66 -21.88
N ASN A 72 9.99 -6.48 -22.25
CA ASN A 72 8.94 -7.50 -22.27
C ASN A 72 8.62 -8.14 -20.91
N VAL A 73 9.00 -7.50 -19.79
CA VAL A 73 8.69 -8.00 -18.44
C VAL A 73 7.97 -6.90 -17.64
N PRO A 74 6.67 -7.10 -17.32
CA PRO A 74 5.91 -6.09 -16.61
C PRO A 74 6.40 -5.91 -15.18
N HIS A 75 6.42 -4.65 -14.74
CA HIS A 75 6.70 -4.24 -13.37
C HIS A 75 5.41 -3.90 -12.62
N TRP A 76 5.39 -4.07 -11.30
CA TRP A 76 4.17 -3.93 -10.50
C TRP A 76 4.42 -3.37 -9.10
N ASN A 77 3.32 -2.88 -8.51
CA ASN A 77 3.16 -2.46 -7.12
C ASN A 77 4.43 -1.89 -6.46
N PRO A 78 4.91 -0.71 -6.91
CA PRO A 78 5.99 -0.05 -6.20
C PRO A 78 5.58 0.29 -4.77
N VAL A 79 6.51 0.17 -3.84
CA VAL A 79 6.34 0.57 -2.44
C VAL A 79 7.58 1.35 -2.01
N LEU A 80 7.36 2.60 -1.61
CA LEU A 80 8.39 3.43 -1.01
C LEU A 80 8.44 3.21 0.51
N PHE A 81 9.64 3.23 1.07
CA PHE A 81 9.87 3.18 2.51
C PHE A 81 11.17 3.90 2.84
N ARG A 82 11.10 4.91 3.71
CA ARG A 82 12.30 5.61 4.18
C ARG A 82 12.69 5.14 5.58
N ARG A 83 13.92 4.63 5.69
CA ARG A 83 14.51 4.26 6.98
C ARG A 83 14.89 5.50 7.80
N PRO A 84 15.00 5.38 9.14
CA PRO A 84 15.40 6.49 10.01
C PRO A 84 16.77 7.11 9.70
N ASP A 85 17.70 6.33 9.13
CA ASP A 85 19.01 6.81 8.68
C ASP A 85 18.95 7.59 7.35
N GLY A 86 17.76 7.74 6.78
CA GLY A 86 17.49 8.52 5.58
C GLY A 86 17.59 7.74 4.28
N ILE A 87 17.99 6.47 4.30
CA ILE A 87 18.00 5.63 3.10
C ILE A 87 16.57 5.36 2.64
N LEU A 88 16.30 5.67 1.37
CA LEU A 88 15.02 5.43 0.73
C LEU A 88 15.06 4.11 -0.03
N PHE A 89 14.10 3.24 0.23
CA PHE A 89 13.90 1.98 -0.46
C PHE A 89 12.74 2.13 -1.44
N LEU A 90 12.90 1.56 -2.63
CA LEU A 90 11.81 1.32 -3.57
C LEU A 90 11.75 -0.17 -3.89
N TYR A 91 10.73 -0.84 -3.37
CA TYR A 91 10.42 -2.23 -3.67
C TYR A 91 9.45 -2.29 -4.85
N TYR A 92 9.63 -3.22 -5.78
CA TYR A 92 8.71 -3.42 -6.89
C TYR A 92 8.78 -4.86 -7.39
N LYS A 93 7.75 -5.30 -8.11
CA LYS A 93 7.61 -6.71 -8.50
C LYS A 93 7.88 -6.83 -9.97
N VAL A 94 8.53 -7.90 -10.38
CA VAL A 94 8.91 -8.16 -11.76
C VAL A 94 8.43 -9.55 -12.13
N GLY A 95 7.69 -9.66 -13.23
CA GLY A 95 7.22 -10.96 -13.71
C GLY A 95 5.86 -10.91 -14.40
N SER A 96 5.68 -11.77 -15.41
CA SER A 96 4.45 -11.85 -16.21
C SER A 96 3.35 -12.69 -15.55
N ASP A 97 3.71 -13.56 -14.61
CA ASP A 97 2.76 -14.29 -13.78
C ASP A 97 2.79 -13.74 -12.36
N ILE A 98 1.63 -13.38 -11.83
CA ILE A 98 1.51 -12.77 -10.49
C ILE A 98 1.83 -13.80 -9.42
N ALA A 99 1.55 -15.09 -9.66
CA ALA A 99 1.88 -16.15 -8.71
C ALA A 99 3.39 -16.41 -8.60
N GLU A 100 4.17 -16.00 -9.60
CA GLU A 100 5.60 -16.32 -9.73
C GLU A 100 6.49 -15.07 -9.79
N TRP A 101 5.92 -13.87 -9.63
CA TRP A 101 6.71 -12.63 -9.66
C TRP A 101 7.72 -12.59 -8.51
N GLU A 102 8.80 -11.86 -8.75
CA GLU A 102 9.87 -11.66 -7.78
C GLU A 102 9.87 -10.21 -7.31
N THR A 103 10.29 -9.99 -6.06
CA THR A 103 10.44 -8.65 -5.50
C THR A 103 11.87 -8.17 -5.70
N MET A 104 12.00 -7.10 -6.46
CA MET A 104 13.23 -6.35 -6.62
C MET A 104 13.24 -5.14 -5.67
N VAL A 105 14.43 -4.74 -5.26
CA VAL A 105 14.65 -3.54 -4.45
C VAL A 105 15.79 -2.71 -5.02
N ILE A 106 15.56 -1.40 -5.06
CA ILE A 106 16.60 -0.39 -5.29
C ILE A 106 16.62 0.57 -4.10
N GLN A 107 17.80 1.13 -3.82
CA GLN A 107 18.00 2.05 -2.70
C GLN A 107 18.53 3.38 -3.20
N SER A 108 18.21 4.45 -2.47
CA SER A 108 18.66 5.80 -2.71
C SER A 108 19.21 6.41 -1.42
N SER A 109 20.40 6.99 -1.49
CA SER A 109 21.00 7.79 -0.41
C SER A 109 20.83 9.31 -0.62
N ASP A 110 20.17 9.74 -1.69
CA ASP A 110 20.04 11.15 -2.09
C ASP A 110 18.58 11.57 -2.34
N ASN A 111 17.65 10.99 -1.58
CA ASN A 111 16.21 11.29 -1.64
C ASN A 111 15.53 10.98 -2.99
N GLY A 112 16.03 9.97 -3.71
CA GLY A 112 15.43 9.42 -4.92
C GLY A 112 15.93 10.06 -6.21
N LEU A 113 17.04 10.81 -6.14
CA LEU A 113 17.67 11.42 -7.31
C LEU A 113 18.51 10.41 -8.09
N SER A 114 19.16 9.47 -7.38
CA SER A 114 19.83 8.31 -7.96
C SER A 114 19.52 7.05 -7.18
N TRP A 115 19.67 5.91 -7.85
CA TRP A 115 19.31 4.60 -7.30
C TRP A 115 20.42 3.59 -7.54
N THR A 116 20.57 2.64 -6.62
CA THR A 116 21.46 1.49 -6.79
C THR A 116 21.01 0.61 -7.96
N ALA A 117 21.88 -0.30 -8.41
CA ALA A 117 21.46 -1.40 -9.25
C ALA A 117 20.37 -2.23 -8.52
N PRO A 118 19.40 -2.79 -9.25
CA PRO A 118 18.34 -3.60 -8.67
C PRO A 118 18.88 -4.94 -8.19
N VAL A 119 18.42 -5.36 -7.01
CA VAL A 119 18.74 -6.67 -6.43
C VAL A 119 17.45 -7.38 -6.03
N LEU A 120 17.45 -8.72 -6.07
CA LEU A 120 16.37 -9.51 -5.50
C LEU A 120 16.30 -9.25 -3.99
N LEU A 121 15.09 -9.08 -3.45
CA LEU A 121 14.89 -8.85 -2.03
C LEU A 121 15.25 -10.10 -1.21
N VAL A 122 14.84 -11.27 -1.69
CA VAL A 122 15.13 -12.57 -1.10
C VAL A 122 15.46 -13.54 -2.23
N GLU A 123 16.54 -14.30 -2.09
CA GLU A 123 16.92 -15.33 -3.05
C GLU A 123 15.83 -16.42 -3.12
N GLY A 124 15.42 -16.80 -4.33
CA GLY A 124 14.37 -17.78 -4.56
C GLY A 124 12.95 -17.28 -4.25
N ASP A 125 12.72 -15.95 -4.21
CA ASP A 125 11.38 -15.38 -4.15
C ASP A 125 10.48 -15.95 -5.27
N GLN A 126 9.27 -16.37 -4.89
CA GLN A 126 8.20 -16.76 -5.80
C GLN A 126 6.89 -16.27 -5.18
N GLY A 127 6.16 -15.43 -5.92
CA GLY A 127 4.86 -14.90 -5.47
C GLY A 127 4.96 -13.62 -4.64
N GLY A 128 6.17 -13.11 -4.40
CA GLY A 128 6.44 -11.80 -3.82
C GLY A 128 6.74 -11.85 -2.32
N ARG A 129 7.97 -11.46 -1.96
CA ARG A 129 8.43 -11.19 -0.59
C ARG A 129 8.44 -9.70 -0.26
N GLY A 130 8.56 -9.36 1.02
CA GLY A 130 8.54 -7.96 1.48
C GLY A 130 7.22 -7.26 1.20
N PRO A 131 7.20 -5.93 1.04
CA PRO A 131 5.94 -5.22 0.96
C PRO A 131 5.29 -5.43 -0.42
N VAL A 132 4.21 -6.21 -0.51
CA VAL A 132 3.57 -6.51 -1.82
C VAL A 132 2.77 -5.33 -2.37
N LYS A 133 2.17 -4.50 -1.51
CA LYS A 133 1.36 -3.34 -1.91
C LYS A 133 1.43 -2.18 -0.92
N ASN A 134 1.33 -2.46 0.38
CA ASN A 134 1.35 -1.43 1.42
C ASN A 134 2.76 -1.26 1.98
N LYS A 135 3.04 -0.04 2.46
CA LYS A 135 4.32 0.31 3.07
C LYS A 135 4.63 -0.56 4.31
N PRO A 136 5.91 -0.89 4.55
CA PRO A 136 6.35 -1.42 5.83
C PRO A 136 6.09 -0.43 6.99
N ILE A 137 6.13 -0.96 8.21
CA ILE A 137 6.23 -0.16 9.44
C ILE A 137 7.54 -0.48 10.15
N LEU A 138 8.06 0.48 10.91
CA LEU A 138 9.14 0.23 11.86
C LEU A 138 8.53 -0.08 13.23
N LEU A 139 8.89 -1.23 13.79
CA LEU A 139 8.50 -1.61 15.14
C LEU A 139 9.32 -0.84 16.17
N HIS A 140 8.87 -0.84 17.42
CA HIS A 140 9.52 -0.12 18.51
C HIS A 140 11.00 -0.50 18.74
N ASP A 141 11.42 -1.70 18.33
CA ASP A 141 12.80 -2.20 18.47
C ASP A 141 13.66 -1.98 17.23
N GLY A 142 13.12 -1.34 16.20
CA GLY A 142 13.81 -1.08 14.93
C GLY A 142 13.66 -2.20 13.89
N THR A 143 12.93 -3.28 14.19
CA THR A 143 12.56 -4.28 13.18
C THR A 143 11.64 -3.66 12.13
N ILE A 144 11.92 -3.92 10.85
CA ILE A 144 11.03 -3.55 9.75
C ILE A 144 10.04 -4.69 9.54
N ALA A 145 8.75 -4.38 9.60
CA ALA A 145 7.66 -5.31 9.29
C ALA A 145 7.02 -4.93 7.95
N ALA A 146 7.22 -5.77 6.93
CA ALA A 146 6.77 -5.55 5.56
C ALA A 146 5.57 -6.45 5.21
N PRO A 147 4.38 -5.88 4.96
CA PRO A 147 3.17 -6.65 4.70
C PRO A 147 3.16 -7.27 3.30
N ALA A 148 2.89 -8.58 3.24
CA ALA A 148 2.98 -9.37 2.02
C ALA A 148 1.78 -10.31 1.84
N SER A 149 1.68 -10.92 0.67
CA SER A 149 0.64 -11.91 0.38
C SER A 149 0.89 -12.67 -0.91
N LEU A 150 0.45 -13.92 -0.96
CA LEU A 150 0.60 -14.82 -2.11
C LEU A 150 -0.71 -14.97 -2.90
N GLU A 151 -0.57 -15.15 -4.21
CA GLU A 151 -1.64 -15.53 -5.13
C GLU A 151 -1.35 -16.93 -5.70
N PRO A 152 -2.38 -17.75 -6.04
CA PRO A 152 -3.80 -17.41 -6.20
C PRO A 152 -4.66 -17.63 -4.95
N ALA A 153 -4.13 -18.24 -3.88
CA ALA A 153 -4.92 -18.59 -2.70
C ALA A 153 -5.31 -17.38 -1.82
N TRP A 154 -4.64 -16.24 -2.02
CA TRP A 154 -4.77 -15.02 -1.21
C TRP A 154 -4.47 -15.33 0.25
N ASP A 155 -3.20 -15.64 0.48
CA ASP A 155 -2.63 -15.94 1.79
C ASP A 155 -1.72 -14.79 2.20
N ALA A 156 -2.10 -14.08 3.26
CA ALA A 156 -1.34 -12.95 3.78
C ALA A 156 -0.26 -13.40 4.78
N PHE A 157 0.83 -12.64 4.85
CA PHE A 157 1.90 -12.81 5.82
C PHE A 157 2.67 -11.49 5.99
N VAL A 158 3.67 -11.48 6.88
CA VAL A 158 4.58 -10.36 7.08
C VAL A 158 6.01 -10.85 6.95
N ASP A 159 6.84 -10.13 6.20
CA ASP A 159 8.29 -10.29 6.22
C ASP A 159 8.91 -9.37 7.26
N LEU A 160 9.81 -9.91 8.08
CA LEU A 160 10.45 -9.21 9.19
C LEU A 160 11.96 -9.08 8.94
N SER A 161 12.50 -7.89 9.12
CA SER A 161 13.94 -7.63 9.03
C SER A 161 14.45 -6.87 10.25
N SER A 162 15.38 -7.46 10.99
CA SER A 162 16.02 -6.88 12.17
C SER A 162 17.39 -6.26 11.88
N ASP A 163 17.85 -6.29 10.62
CA ASP A 163 19.16 -5.81 10.18
C ASP A 163 19.07 -4.65 9.17
N GLY A 164 17.98 -3.88 9.24
CA GLY A 164 17.79 -2.68 8.41
C GLY A 164 17.41 -2.98 6.95
N GLY A 165 16.82 -4.15 6.69
CA GLY A 165 16.33 -4.56 5.39
C GLY A 165 17.31 -5.41 4.58
N ALA A 166 18.39 -5.88 5.19
CA ALA A 166 19.41 -6.68 4.52
C ALA A 166 19.00 -8.15 4.40
N THR A 167 18.38 -8.72 5.43
CA THR A 167 17.79 -10.07 5.41
C THR A 167 16.36 -10.06 5.94
N TRP A 168 15.57 -11.04 5.49
CA TRP A 168 14.13 -11.11 5.76
C TRP A 168 13.71 -12.50 6.19
N THR A 169 12.97 -12.56 7.29
CA THR A 169 12.32 -13.78 7.77
C THR A 169 10.82 -13.66 7.62
N ARG A 170 10.22 -14.64 6.95
CA ARG A 170 8.77 -14.69 6.76
C ARG A 170 8.08 -15.11 8.05
N SER A 171 6.98 -14.45 8.41
CA SER A 171 6.05 -14.92 9.44
C SER A 171 5.33 -16.19 8.99
N GLU A 172 4.59 -16.80 9.92
CA GLU A 172 3.55 -17.76 9.55
C GLU A 172 2.49 -17.09 8.65
N ILE A 173 1.84 -17.89 7.80
CA ILE A 173 0.67 -17.44 7.03
C ILE A 173 -0.45 -17.10 8.01
N VAL A 174 -1.12 -15.98 7.79
CA VAL A 174 -2.27 -15.56 8.59
C VAL A 174 -3.38 -16.60 8.44
N PRO A 175 -3.82 -17.28 9.52
CA PRO A 175 -4.85 -18.30 9.41
C PRO A 175 -6.18 -17.68 8.98
N LEU A 176 -6.94 -18.37 8.13
CA LEU A 176 -8.27 -17.94 7.69
C LEU A 176 -9.23 -19.14 7.77
N ASP A 177 -10.39 -18.95 8.38
CA ASP A 177 -11.47 -19.94 8.29
C ASP A 177 -12.11 -19.88 6.89
N ARG A 178 -11.87 -20.94 6.11
CA ARG A 178 -12.33 -21.06 4.72
C ARG A 178 -13.65 -21.84 4.60
N SER A 179 -14.23 -22.32 5.70
CA SER A 179 -15.39 -23.21 5.71
C SER A 179 -16.66 -22.58 5.12
N ASN A 180 -16.85 -21.28 5.33
CA ASN A 180 -18.03 -20.52 4.87
C ASN A 180 -17.78 -19.70 3.59
N LEU A 181 -16.59 -19.78 3.00
CA LEU A 181 -16.29 -19.07 1.75
C LEU A 181 -17.13 -19.72 0.63
N LYS A 182 -18.05 -18.95 0.05
CA LYS A 182 -19.01 -19.42 -0.97
C LYS A 182 -18.27 -19.75 -2.26
N GLY A 183 -17.70 -20.96 -2.32
CA GLY A 183 -16.64 -21.41 -3.22
C GLY A 183 -16.59 -20.85 -4.64
N LEU A 184 -15.44 -20.25 -4.97
CA LEU A 184 -14.85 -20.02 -6.30
C LEU A 184 -13.34 -19.75 -6.10
N LYS A 185 -12.50 -20.06 -7.09
CA LYS A 185 -11.03 -19.87 -7.06
C LYS A 185 -10.65 -18.42 -6.67
N GLY A 186 -9.77 -18.24 -5.68
CA GLY A 186 -9.23 -16.93 -5.27
C GLY A 186 -9.89 -16.28 -4.06
N GLN A 187 -10.49 -17.06 -3.16
CA GLN A 187 -11.09 -16.56 -1.93
C GLN A 187 -10.08 -16.52 -0.82
N GLY A 188 -9.87 -15.36 -0.21
CA GLY A 188 -8.89 -15.20 0.85
C GLY A 188 -8.71 -13.75 1.28
N ILE A 189 -7.56 -13.50 1.89
CA ILE A 189 -7.18 -12.20 2.45
C ILE A 189 -5.81 -11.80 1.89
N ILE A 190 -5.68 -10.55 1.46
CA ILE A 190 -4.52 -10.13 0.68
C ILE A 190 -4.16 -8.67 1.01
N GLN A 191 -2.93 -8.28 0.66
CA GLN A 191 -2.46 -6.89 0.70
C GLN A 191 -2.70 -6.21 2.07
N PRO A 192 -2.16 -6.76 3.18
CA PRO A 192 -2.37 -6.21 4.51
C PRO A 192 -1.80 -4.80 4.65
N THR A 193 -2.35 -3.99 5.54
CA THR A 193 -1.74 -2.76 6.07
C THR A 193 -1.58 -2.92 7.59
N LEU A 194 -0.50 -2.39 8.15
CA LEU A 194 -0.04 -2.72 9.51
C LEU A 194 -0.03 -1.51 10.44
N TRP A 195 -0.19 -1.75 11.73
CA TRP A 195 0.25 -0.83 12.79
C TRP A 195 0.65 -1.61 14.05
N GLU A 196 1.55 -1.02 14.84
CA GLU A 196 1.92 -1.53 16.16
C GLU A 196 1.21 -0.69 17.24
N SER A 197 0.44 -1.31 18.13
CA SER A 197 -0.28 -0.60 19.19
C SER A 197 0.56 -0.44 20.46
N GLN A 198 1.34 -1.46 20.79
CA GLN A 198 2.27 -1.57 21.91
C GLN A 198 3.48 -2.40 21.44
N PRO A 199 4.62 -2.34 22.14
CA PRO A 199 5.79 -3.16 21.80
C PRO A 199 5.44 -4.62 21.48
N TYR A 200 5.75 -5.06 20.25
CA TYR A 200 5.49 -6.39 19.70
C TYR A 200 4.01 -6.78 19.52
N VAL A 201 3.07 -5.88 19.76
CA VAL A 201 1.64 -6.08 19.52
C VAL A 201 1.25 -5.40 18.21
N LEU A 202 1.20 -6.21 17.15
CA LEU A 202 0.91 -5.77 15.79
C LEU A 202 -0.52 -6.13 15.42
N HIS A 203 -1.07 -5.31 14.54
CA HIS A 203 -2.39 -5.50 13.98
C HIS A 203 -2.32 -5.31 12.48
N MET A 204 -3.26 -5.95 11.78
CA MET A 204 -3.40 -5.76 10.35
C MET A 204 -4.85 -5.63 9.93
N LEU A 205 -5.08 -4.82 8.90
CA LEU A 205 -6.31 -4.85 8.11
C LEU A 205 -6.01 -5.44 6.74
N LEU A 206 -6.90 -6.29 6.24
CA LEU A 206 -6.73 -7.04 5.00
C LEU A 206 -7.90 -6.80 4.04
N ARG A 207 -7.57 -6.69 2.76
CA ARG A 207 -8.54 -6.78 1.68
C ARG A 207 -9.01 -8.23 1.57
N SER A 208 -10.31 -8.44 1.37
CA SER A 208 -10.90 -9.79 1.24
C SER A 208 -11.83 -9.92 0.04
N THR A 209 -12.20 -11.16 -0.29
CA THR A 209 -13.27 -11.48 -1.25
C THR A 209 -14.67 -11.46 -0.66
N GLU A 210 -14.81 -11.28 0.65
CA GLU A 210 -16.05 -11.45 1.41
C GLU A 210 -16.86 -10.15 1.58
N GLY A 211 -16.46 -9.08 0.89
CA GLY A 211 -17.22 -7.82 0.89
C GLY A 211 -17.00 -6.95 2.13
N VAL A 212 -16.07 -7.34 3.01
CA VAL A 212 -15.68 -6.60 4.22
C VAL A 212 -14.17 -6.63 4.41
N ILE A 213 -13.62 -5.65 5.12
CA ILE A 213 -12.22 -5.68 5.56
C ILE A 213 -12.08 -6.73 6.66
N TYR A 214 -11.02 -7.53 6.59
CA TYR A 214 -10.65 -8.49 7.63
C TYR A 214 -9.58 -7.91 8.54
N ARG A 215 -9.50 -8.43 9.76
CA ARG A 215 -8.48 -8.09 10.75
C ARG A 215 -7.80 -9.34 11.27
N SER A 216 -6.52 -9.23 11.59
CA SER A 216 -5.78 -10.21 12.39
C SER A 216 -4.79 -9.48 13.28
N ASP A 217 -4.45 -10.09 14.40
CA ASP A 217 -3.63 -9.51 15.46
C ASP A 217 -2.49 -10.47 15.83
N SER A 218 -1.34 -9.91 16.19
CA SER A 218 -0.15 -10.60 16.65
C SER A 218 0.32 -10.00 17.97
N VAL A 219 0.81 -10.85 18.86
CA VAL A 219 1.33 -10.46 20.19
C VAL A 219 2.79 -10.88 20.39
N ASP A 220 3.48 -11.26 19.30
CA ASP A 220 4.84 -11.78 19.31
C ASP A 220 5.76 -11.15 18.25
N GLY A 221 5.45 -9.89 17.88
CA GLY A 221 6.23 -9.11 16.92
C GLY A 221 5.92 -9.43 15.46
N GLY A 222 4.71 -9.95 15.17
CA GLY A 222 4.28 -10.28 13.81
C GLY A 222 4.75 -11.65 13.32
N ARG A 223 5.23 -12.54 14.21
CA ARG A 223 5.70 -13.88 13.84
C ARG A 223 4.53 -14.84 13.67
N ASN A 224 3.58 -14.81 14.61
CA ASN A 224 2.34 -15.55 14.55
C ASN A 224 1.15 -14.60 14.58
N TRP A 225 0.05 -15.03 13.97
CA TRP A 225 -1.17 -14.25 13.79
C TRP A 225 -2.37 -15.06 14.25
N CYS A 226 -3.34 -14.42 14.89
CA CYS A 226 -4.62 -15.06 15.17
C CYS A 226 -5.38 -15.33 13.85
N THR A 227 -6.34 -16.26 13.89
CA THR A 227 -7.24 -16.45 12.74
C THR A 227 -7.90 -15.12 12.38
N ALA A 228 -7.80 -14.74 11.10
CA ALA A 228 -8.38 -13.52 10.60
C ALA A 228 -9.91 -13.55 10.71
N TYR A 229 -10.49 -12.42 11.08
CA TYR A 229 -11.92 -12.26 11.32
C TYR A 229 -12.47 -11.02 10.60
N PRO A 230 -13.74 -11.04 10.18
CA PRO A 230 -14.36 -9.91 9.50
C PRO A 230 -14.55 -8.73 10.46
N THR A 231 -14.46 -7.52 9.91
CA THR A 231 -14.83 -6.27 10.60
C THR A 231 -16.18 -5.75 10.12
N GLU A 232 -16.69 -4.69 10.74
CA GLU A 232 -17.88 -3.95 10.32
C GLU A 232 -17.65 -3.06 9.07
N LEU A 233 -16.42 -2.99 8.54
CA LEU A 233 -16.08 -2.11 7.43
C LEU A 233 -16.40 -2.77 6.08
N PRO A 234 -17.41 -2.31 5.33
CA PRO A 234 -17.70 -2.85 4.01
C PRO A 234 -16.55 -2.55 3.04
N ASN A 235 -16.22 -3.48 2.14
CA ASN A 235 -15.22 -3.24 1.12
C ASN A 235 -15.51 -4.07 -0.13
N ASN A 236 -15.45 -3.41 -1.29
CA ASN A 236 -15.77 -4.01 -2.57
C ASN A 236 -14.63 -4.83 -3.18
N ASN A 237 -13.77 -5.41 -2.34
CA ASN A 237 -12.53 -6.07 -2.74
C ASN A 237 -11.56 -5.09 -3.44
N SER A 238 -11.41 -3.89 -2.86
CA SER A 238 -10.43 -2.87 -3.30
C SER A 238 -9.24 -2.81 -2.36
N GLY A 239 -8.10 -2.36 -2.88
CA GLY A 239 -6.93 -2.08 -2.04
C GLY A 239 -7.23 -1.01 -0.98
N ILE A 240 -6.63 -1.17 0.18
CA ILE A 240 -6.74 -0.28 1.34
C ILE A 240 -5.34 0.13 1.79
N ASP A 241 -5.21 1.24 2.51
CA ASP A 241 -3.99 1.55 3.27
C ASP A 241 -4.33 2.40 4.51
N LEU A 242 -3.51 2.27 5.53
CA LEU A 242 -3.67 2.90 6.83
C LEU A 242 -2.35 3.51 7.31
N VAL A 243 -2.45 4.55 8.13
CA VAL A 243 -1.33 5.05 8.92
C VAL A 243 -1.76 5.25 10.38
N LYS A 244 -0.87 4.92 11.32
CA LYS A 244 -0.99 5.29 12.73
C LYS A 244 -0.21 6.59 12.96
N LEU A 245 -0.86 7.59 13.53
CA LEU A 245 -0.24 8.86 13.91
C LEU A 245 0.43 8.72 15.28
N ASN A 246 1.32 9.66 15.61
CA ASN A 246 2.07 9.67 16.87
C ASN A 246 1.16 9.73 18.12
N ASN A 247 -0.03 10.31 18.01
CA ASN A 247 -1.03 10.37 19.08
C ASN A 247 -1.86 9.08 19.22
N GLY A 248 -1.57 8.05 18.42
CA GLY A 248 -2.28 6.77 18.42
C GLY A 248 -3.50 6.70 17.50
N LEU A 249 -3.89 7.82 16.88
CA LEU A 249 -4.98 7.83 15.91
C LEU A 249 -4.65 6.96 14.70
N LEU A 250 -5.60 6.14 14.27
CA LEU A 250 -5.51 5.42 12.99
C LEU A 250 -6.31 6.16 11.93
N ALA A 251 -5.74 6.27 10.73
CA ALA A 251 -6.37 6.85 9.55
C ALA A 251 -6.37 5.82 8.42
N LEU A 252 -7.55 5.39 7.97
CA LEU A 252 -7.75 4.36 6.95
C LEU A 252 -8.36 4.96 5.68
N VAL A 253 -7.73 4.72 4.54
CA VAL A 253 -8.25 5.08 3.22
C VAL A 253 -8.75 3.83 2.50
N TYR A 254 -10.02 3.82 2.10
CA TYR A 254 -10.64 2.66 1.46
C TYR A 254 -11.93 3.02 0.70
N ASN A 255 -12.50 2.04 -0.01
CA ASN A 255 -13.81 2.15 -0.67
C ASN A 255 -14.88 1.44 0.18
N PRO A 256 -15.82 2.15 0.82
CA PRO A 256 -16.81 1.60 1.75
C PRO A 256 -18.04 1.02 1.03
N THR A 257 -17.81 0.25 -0.03
CA THR A 257 -18.85 -0.21 -0.93
C THR A 257 -19.17 -1.67 -0.68
N GLN A 258 -20.42 -1.99 -0.38
CA GLN A 258 -20.88 -3.37 -0.25
C GLN A 258 -20.86 -4.09 -1.60
N LEU A 259 -20.61 -5.39 -1.57
CA LEU A 259 -20.74 -6.24 -2.75
C LEU A 259 -22.22 -6.53 -3.03
N GLU A 260 -22.60 -6.49 -4.29
CA GLU A 260 -23.87 -7.05 -4.75
C GLU A 260 -23.88 -8.57 -4.53
N GLU A 261 -25.07 -9.13 -4.31
CA GLU A 261 -25.22 -10.57 -4.09
C GLU A 261 -24.61 -11.39 -5.25
N GLY A 262 -23.79 -12.39 -4.90
CA GLY A 262 -23.10 -13.25 -5.87
C GLY A 262 -21.91 -12.58 -6.59
N LYS A 263 -21.53 -11.35 -6.25
CA LYS A 263 -20.31 -10.70 -6.76
C LYS A 263 -19.16 -10.79 -5.75
N HIS A 264 -17.93 -10.85 -6.27
CA HIS A 264 -16.70 -10.82 -5.47
C HIS A 264 -15.87 -9.54 -5.66
N LYS A 265 -16.34 -8.65 -6.54
CA LYS A 265 -15.75 -7.32 -6.82
C LYS A 265 -16.90 -6.35 -7.07
N GLY A 266 -16.80 -5.15 -6.53
CA GLY A 266 -17.78 -4.08 -6.73
C GLY A 266 -17.14 -2.78 -7.25
N PRO A 267 -17.91 -1.70 -7.41
CA PRO A 267 -17.40 -0.44 -7.94
C PRO A 267 -16.43 0.23 -6.96
N ARG A 268 -15.27 0.67 -7.45
CA ARG A 268 -14.23 1.34 -6.65
C ARG A 268 -14.53 2.82 -6.46
N THR A 269 -15.73 3.12 -5.96
CA THR A 269 -16.23 4.47 -5.68
C THR A 269 -17.33 4.36 -4.61
N PRO A 270 -17.44 5.30 -3.65
CA PRO A 270 -16.52 6.41 -3.41
C PRO A 270 -15.19 5.94 -2.80
N LEU A 271 -14.18 6.81 -2.78
CA LEU A 271 -12.97 6.66 -1.97
C LEU A 271 -13.06 7.60 -0.78
N VAL A 272 -12.90 7.06 0.44
CA VAL A 272 -13.05 7.82 1.68
C VAL A 272 -11.86 7.60 2.60
N ILE A 273 -11.73 8.49 3.59
CA ILE A 273 -10.90 8.31 4.78
C ILE A 273 -11.78 8.22 6.03
N ARG A 274 -11.46 7.29 6.94
CA ARG A 274 -12.09 7.14 8.26
C ARG A 274 -11.03 7.00 9.35
N PHE A 275 -11.44 7.25 10.59
CA PHE A 275 -10.53 7.37 11.72
C PHE A 275 -10.93 6.47 12.89
N SER A 276 -9.95 5.94 13.63
CA SER A 276 -10.17 5.16 14.85
C SER A 276 -9.27 5.64 15.98
N ASN A 277 -9.83 5.81 17.18
CA ASN A 277 -9.11 6.14 18.42
C ASN A 277 -9.03 4.96 19.40
N ASP A 278 -9.61 3.82 19.07
CA ASP A 278 -9.77 2.66 19.94
C ASP A 278 -9.07 1.43 19.34
N ASN A 279 -7.91 1.67 18.73
CA ASN A 279 -7.06 0.63 18.16
C ASN A 279 -7.76 -0.21 17.07
N GLY A 280 -8.53 0.46 16.21
CA GLY A 280 -9.17 -0.14 15.03
C GLY A 280 -10.43 -0.95 15.34
N VAL A 281 -11.02 -0.78 16.53
CA VAL A 281 -12.27 -1.45 16.92
C VAL A 281 -13.48 -0.74 16.31
N THR A 282 -13.55 0.59 16.44
CA THR A 282 -14.57 1.43 15.80
C THR A 282 -13.95 2.47 14.88
N TRP A 283 -14.71 2.85 13.85
CA TRP A 283 -14.28 3.78 12.81
C TRP A 283 -15.32 4.88 12.64
N GLU A 284 -14.89 6.13 12.62
CA GLU A 284 -15.78 7.29 12.59
C GLU A 284 -15.23 8.40 11.69
N ASN A 285 -15.95 9.53 11.65
CA ASN A 285 -15.53 10.77 10.99
C ASN A 285 -15.18 10.58 9.51
N GLU A 286 -16.06 9.89 8.77
CA GLU A 286 -15.88 9.69 7.34
C GLU A 286 -15.73 11.03 6.59
N ARG A 287 -14.76 11.05 5.68
CA ARG A 287 -14.55 12.16 4.74
C ARG A 287 -14.37 11.58 3.35
N LEU A 288 -15.11 12.15 2.42
CA LEU A 288 -14.98 11.84 1.01
C LEU A 288 -13.64 12.39 0.49
N LEU A 289 -12.87 11.55 -0.19
CA LEU A 289 -11.69 11.96 -0.95
C LEU A 289 -12.05 12.15 -2.43
N ASP A 290 -12.73 11.17 -3.02
CA ASP A 290 -13.11 11.22 -4.44
C ASP A 290 -14.33 10.32 -4.72
N GLN A 291 -15.10 10.69 -5.75
CA GLN A 291 -16.25 9.92 -6.22
C GLN A 291 -16.57 10.21 -7.68
N GLY A 292 -17.29 9.30 -8.31
CA GLY A 292 -17.84 9.48 -9.65
C GLY A 292 -17.69 8.23 -10.49
N GLU A 293 -17.62 8.42 -11.80
CA GLU A 293 -17.56 7.31 -12.74
C GLU A 293 -16.18 6.61 -12.76
N LYS A 294 -16.18 5.35 -13.19
CA LYS A 294 -15.02 4.45 -13.26
C LYS A 294 -14.50 4.01 -11.88
N GLN A 295 -13.25 4.37 -11.51
CA GLN A 295 -12.56 3.79 -10.36
C GLN A 295 -11.59 4.76 -9.68
N TYR A 296 -11.55 4.73 -8.36
CA TYR A 296 -10.64 5.46 -7.47
C TYR A 296 -10.06 4.45 -6.48
N SER A 297 -8.79 4.10 -6.62
CA SER A 297 -8.32 2.83 -6.09
C SER A 297 -6.83 2.80 -5.78
N TYR A 298 -6.42 1.77 -5.03
CA TYR A 298 -5.04 1.58 -4.58
C TYR A 298 -4.52 2.85 -3.88
N PRO A 299 -5.17 3.28 -2.78
CA PRO A 299 -4.67 4.39 -2.01
C PRO A 299 -3.35 4.01 -1.32
N ALA A 300 -2.51 5.00 -1.07
CA ALA A 300 -1.41 4.95 -0.13
C ALA A 300 -1.48 6.19 0.76
N ILE A 301 -1.19 6.04 2.05
CA ILE A 301 -1.27 7.13 3.04
C ILE A 301 -0.04 7.12 3.94
N VAL A 302 0.55 8.29 4.19
CA VAL A 302 1.60 8.50 5.21
C VAL A 302 1.23 9.74 6.06
N ALA A 303 1.87 9.90 7.21
CA ALA A 303 1.61 11.00 8.13
C ALA A 303 2.89 11.71 8.56
N ASP A 304 2.78 13.01 8.81
CA ASP A 304 3.79 13.82 9.52
C ASP A 304 3.10 14.66 10.58
N GLY A 305 3.34 14.32 11.85
CA GLY A 305 2.55 14.85 12.96
C GLY A 305 1.06 14.51 12.81
N ASP A 306 0.24 15.55 12.66
CA ASP A 306 -1.21 15.45 12.41
C ASP A 306 -1.58 15.68 10.92
N ASP A 307 -0.60 15.91 10.02
CA ASP A 307 -0.84 16.03 8.59
C ASP A 307 -0.85 14.66 7.92
N LEU A 308 -1.75 14.46 6.94
CA LEU A 308 -1.90 13.22 6.18
C LEU A 308 -1.64 13.49 4.71
N TYR A 309 -0.86 12.62 4.09
CA TYR A 309 -0.49 12.68 2.69
C TYR A 309 -1.00 11.42 2.02
N ILE A 310 -1.78 11.58 0.96
CA ILE A 310 -2.50 10.47 0.33
C ILE A 310 -2.23 10.51 -1.16
N THR A 311 -1.94 9.35 -1.76
CA THR A 311 -2.04 9.16 -3.20
C THR A 311 -3.05 8.08 -3.52
N TYR A 312 -3.63 8.11 -4.71
CA TYR A 312 -4.43 7.00 -5.23
C TYR A 312 -4.47 7.03 -6.75
N THR A 313 -4.79 5.89 -7.34
CA THR A 313 -5.05 5.80 -8.77
C THR A 313 -6.42 6.37 -9.11
N TRP A 314 -6.42 7.40 -9.95
CA TRP A 314 -7.59 8.02 -10.53
C TRP A 314 -7.86 7.41 -11.91
N LYS A 315 -8.94 6.64 -12.03
CA LYS A 315 -9.47 6.08 -13.28
C LYS A 315 -8.50 5.27 -14.14
N ARG A 316 -7.37 4.82 -13.58
CA ARG A 316 -6.24 4.18 -14.30
C ARG A 316 -5.51 5.09 -15.27
N GLU A 317 -5.78 6.39 -15.18
CA GLU A 317 -5.27 7.42 -16.09
C GLU A 317 -4.27 8.31 -15.36
N ARG A 318 -4.59 8.77 -14.14
CA ARG A 318 -3.73 9.67 -13.35
C ARG A 318 -3.48 9.12 -11.94
N ILE A 319 -2.48 9.69 -11.27
CA ILE A 319 -2.30 9.55 -9.83
C ILE A 319 -2.69 10.87 -9.18
N ALA A 320 -3.66 10.82 -8.27
CA ALA A 320 -4.08 11.95 -7.45
C ALA A 320 -3.21 12.04 -6.20
N PHE A 321 -2.99 13.26 -5.71
CA PHE A 321 -2.29 13.56 -4.47
C PHE A 321 -3.11 14.52 -3.62
N HIS A 322 -3.34 14.13 -2.36
CA HIS A 322 -4.04 14.93 -1.38
C HIS A 322 -3.14 15.18 -0.16
N LYS A 323 -3.22 16.40 0.40
CA LYS A 323 -2.70 16.72 1.74
C LYS A 323 -3.85 17.18 2.63
N LEU A 324 -4.10 16.46 3.72
CA LEU A 324 -5.11 16.80 4.72
C LEU A 324 -4.42 17.32 5.98
N THR A 325 -4.87 18.45 6.49
CA THR A 325 -4.36 19.04 7.73
C THR A 325 -5.47 19.09 8.77
N LYS A 326 -5.13 18.72 10.00
CA LYS A 326 -6.04 18.81 11.15
C LYS A 326 -6.15 20.26 11.60
N MET A 327 -7.38 20.76 11.64
CA MET A 327 -7.68 22.07 12.21
C MET A 327 -7.58 22.00 13.73
N VAL A 328 -6.98 23.03 14.32
CA VAL A 328 -6.91 23.26 15.76
C VAL A 328 -8.28 23.58 16.33
#